data_AF-A0A962ASD3-F1
#
_entry.id   AF-A0A962ASD3-F1
#
_cell.length_a   1.000
_cell.length_b   1.000
_cell.length_c   1.000
_cell.angle_alpha   90.00
_cell.angle_beta   90.00
_cell.angle_gamma   90.00
#
_symmetry.space_group_name_H-M   'P 1'
#
loop_
_entity.id
_entity.type
_entity.pdbx_description
1 polymer ?
#
loop_
_entity_poly.entity_id
_entity_poly.type
_entity_poly.pdbx_seq_one_letter_code
_entity_poly.pdbx_strand_id
1 'polypeptide(L)'
;MSVRIGQGAAMYRIAAFFFVACLSAFQPASAQVTAGDNPILEQLVPESFKFEASAVASKIDLFNWRTNVSYTLANNSGMNLYMGVLKGSVAIGSCSHADNAHGGLQLLTIPPSGPYAVELSVGPPPRPVFVPAGGKISGMIAVEDCSAPNPGSPTAPLSLTLMIGKTDARKTMAQVPLSANTPIRQIREQ
;
A
#
# COMPACT_ATOMS: atom_id res chain seq x y z
N MET A 1 30.99 91.72 28.16
CA MET A 1 30.02 91.16 29.13
C MET A 1 29.53 89.84 28.57
N SER A 2 29.72 88.75 29.31
CA SER A 2 29.40 87.36 28.95
C SER A 2 27.89 87.12 28.94
N VAL A 3 27.38 86.30 28.01
CA VAL A 3 26.40 85.22 28.27
C VAL A 3 26.57 84.11 27.21
N ARG A 4 26.69 82.86 27.66
CA ARG A 4 26.60 81.62 26.86
C ARG A 4 25.23 80.94 27.07
N ILE A 5 24.96 80.00 26.15
CA ILE A 5 24.23 78.72 26.24
C ILE A 5 22.78 78.73 25.73
N GLY A 6 22.56 77.87 24.73
CA GLY A 6 21.28 77.27 24.37
C GLY A 6 21.51 76.16 23.34
N GLN A 7 21.94 74.98 23.81
CA GLN A 7 22.00 73.75 23.01
C GLN A 7 20.59 73.30 22.64
N GLY A 8 20.36 72.93 21.37
CA GLY A 8 19.12 72.33 20.91
C GLY A 8 19.36 71.32 19.78
N ALA A 9 19.04 70.05 20.08
CA ALA A 9 18.66 68.95 19.18
C ALA A 9 19.64 68.59 18.04
N ALA A 10 20.53 67.60 18.12
CA ALA A 10 20.33 66.16 18.38
C ALA A 10 19.20 65.50 17.55
N MET A 11 19.58 64.46 16.79
CA MET A 11 18.74 63.41 16.18
C MET A 11 18.13 63.63 14.79
N TYR A 12 18.97 63.95 13.79
CA TYR A 12 18.75 63.47 12.42
C TYR A 12 19.71 62.31 12.15
N ARG A 13 19.36 61.06 12.53
CA ARG A 13 20.06 59.85 12.00
C ARG A 13 19.48 58.47 12.34
N ILE A 14 18.23 58.36 12.79
CA ILE A 14 17.61 57.03 13.03
C ILE A 14 16.19 57.04 12.44
N ALA A 15 16.10 57.13 11.12
CA ALA A 15 14.86 56.86 10.38
C ALA A 15 15.10 55.91 9.19
N ALA A 16 16.22 55.18 9.20
CA ALA A 16 16.53 54.12 8.24
C ALA A 16 16.18 52.72 8.79
N PHE A 17 15.25 52.63 9.74
CA PHE A 17 14.83 51.37 10.37
C PHE A 17 13.36 50.98 10.07
N PHE A 18 12.63 51.78 9.30
CA PHE A 18 11.24 51.49 8.94
C PHE A 18 11.05 50.94 7.52
N PHE A 19 12.14 50.64 6.80
CA PHE A 19 12.12 50.02 5.46
C PHE A 19 12.49 48.52 5.49
N VAL A 20 12.27 47.85 6.63
CA VAL A 20 12.42 46.38 6.78
C VAL A 20 11.03 45.69 6.91
N ALA A 21 9.95 46.45 6.77
CA ALA A 21 8.60 45.97 7.09
C ALA A 21 7.77 45.48 5.89
N CYS A 22 8.32 45.40 4.67
CA CYS A 22 7.44 45.26 3.50
C CYS A 22 7.70 44.11 2.51
N LEU A 23 8.87 43.48 2.38
CA LEU A 23 9.09 42.65 1.17
C LEU A 23 10.12 41.52 1.28
N SER A 24 10.07 40.70 2.32
CA SER A 24 10.66 39.35 2.23
C SER A 24 9.86 38.33 3.01
N ALA A 25 9.02 37.61 2.26
CA ALA A 25 8.68 36.20 2.47
C ALA A 25 8.17 35.86 3.88
N PHE A 26 6.90 36.02 4.21
CA PHE A 26 5.81 35.23 3.61
C PHE A 26 6.30 33.95 2.92
N GLN A 27 6.73 32.99 3.73
CA GLN A 27 6.21 31.63 3.75
C GLN A 27 6.91 30.87 4.88
N PRO A 28 6.21 30.35 5.93
CA PRO A 28 6.70 29.13 6.52
C PRO A 28 6.68 28.11 5.38
N ALA A 29 7.86 27.64 5.00
CA ALA A 29 8.00 26.40 4.27
C ALA A 29 7.31 25.34 5.13
N SER A 30 6.02 25.18 4.88
CA SER A 30 5.25 24.03 5.30
C SER A 30 5.96 22.93 4.56
N ALA A 31 6.79 22.18 5.26
CA ALA A 31 7.25 20.89 4.81
C ALA A 31 5.97 20.15 4.44
N GLN A 32 5.66 20.15 3.14
CA GLN A 32 4.60 19.35 2.57
C GLN A 32 5.15 17.94 2.76
N VAL A 33 4.84 17.37 3.92
CA VAL A 33 5.01 15.95 4.15
C VAL A 33 4.11 15.35 3.08
N THR A 34 4.72 14.94 1.97
CA THR A 34 4.17 13.95 1.06
C THR A 34 4.09 12.63 1.82
N ALA A 35 3.31 12.59 2.90
CA ALA A 35 2.53 11.43 3.20
C ALA A 35 1.60 11.33 1.99
N GLY A 36 1.68 10.23 1.26
CA GLY A 36 0.72 9.96 0.21
C GLY A 36 -0.64 9.79 0.87
N ASP A 37 -1.33 10.90 1.12
CA ASP A 37 -2.67 10.96 1.68
C ASP A 37 -3.58 10.30 0.66
N ASN A 38 -3.75 8.99 0.80
CA ASN A 38 -4.78 8.28 0.09
C ASN A 38 -6.07 8.55 0.86
N PRO A 39 -6.98 9.42 0.39
CA PRO A 39 -8.19 9.79 1.13
C PRO A 39 -9.12 8.59 1.37
N ILE A 40 -8.87 7.48 0.68
CA ILE A 40 -9.53 6.20 0.92
C ILE A 40 -9.10 5.62 2.27
N LEU A 41 -7.81 5.69 2.64
CA LEU A 41 -7.30 5.10 3.88
C LEU A 41 -7.88 5.78 5.12
N GLU A 42 -8.10 7.10 5.07
CA GLU A 42 -8.74 7.86 6.16
C GLU A 42 -10.21 7.48 6.36
N GLN A 43 -10.87 6.95 5.32
CA GLN A 43 -12.26 6.52 5.34
C GLN A 43 -12.42 5.06 5.76
N LEU A 44 -11.33 4.30 5.86
CA LEU A 44 -11.37 2.91 6.29
C LEU A 44 -11.39 2.83 7.81
N VAL A 45 -12.42 2.17 8.33
CA VAL A 45 -12.45 1.75 9.72
C VAL A 45 -11.51 0.56 9.94
N PRO A 46 -10.96 0.37 11.15
CA PRO A 46 -10.32 -0.89 11.53
C PRO A 46 -11.23 -2.07 11.20
N GLU A 47 -10.65 -3.18 10.72
CA GLU A 47 -11.40 -4.38 10.27
C GLU A 47 -12.33 -4.18 9.05
N SER A 48 -12.11 -3.13 8.25
CA SER A 48 -12.82 -2.92 6.96
C SER A 48 -12.77 -4.13 6.02
N PHE A 49 -11.79 -5.01 6.20
CA PHE A 49 -11.64 -6.23 5.40
C PHE A 49 -11.51 -7.43 6.33
N LYS A 50 -12.38 -8.42 6.15
CA LYS A 50 -12.22 -9.73 6.78
C LYS A 50 -11.59 -10.68 5.78
N PHE A 51 -10.42 -11.21 6.14
CA PHE A 51 -9.62 -12.07 5.30
C PHE A 51 -9.48 -13.44 5.95
N GLU A 52 -9.91 -14.47 5.22
CA GLU A 52 -9.84 -15.86 5.64
C GLU A 52 -9.18 -16.66 4.52
N ALA A 53 -8.33 -17.61 4.88
CA ALA A 53 -7.66 -18.44 3.91
C ALA A 53 -7.48 -19.87 4.43
N SER A 54 -7.29 -20.78 3.49
CA SER A 54 -6.85 -22.15 3.70
C SER A 54 -5.88 -22.53 2.60
N ALA A 55 -4.89 -23.35 2.89
CA ALA A 55 -3.86 -23.69 1.92
C ALA A 55 -3.67 -25.20 1.78
N VAL A 56 -3.38 -25.61 0.55
CA VAL A 56 -3.03 -26.98 0.21
C VAL A 56 -1.66 -26.97 -0.43
N ALA A 57 -0.74 -27.72 0.16
CA ALA A 57 0.62 -27.86 -0.27
C ALA A 57 0.82 -29.17 -1.03
N SER A 58 1.37 -29.08 -2.23
CA SER A 58 1.74 -30.21 -3.08
C SER A 58 3.20 -30.08 -3.50
N LYS A 59 3.90 -31.21 -3.55
CA LYS A 59 5.27 -31.27 -4.07
C LYS A 59 5.22 -31.22 -5.60
N ILE A 60 6.04 -30.38 -6.24
CA ILE A 60 6.11 -30.29 -7.72
C ILE A 60 7.32 -31.08 -8.23
N ASP A 61 8.43 -31.02 -7.52
CA ASP A 61 9.67 -31.72 -7.83
C ASP A 61 10.41 -32.08 -6.52
N LEU A 62 11.54 -32.79 -6.60
CA LEU A 62 12.34 -33.27 -5.46
C LEU A 62 12.57 -32.22 -4.37
N PHE A 63 12.72 -30.95 -4.74
CA PHE A 63 13.02 -29.84 -3.81
C PHE A 63 11.94 -28.75 -3.73
N ASN A 64 11.02 -28.66 -4.71
CA ASN A 64 10.11 -27.54 -4.85
C ASN A 64 8.67 -27.89 -4.45
N TRP A 65 8.03 -26.98 -3.74
CA TRP A 65 6.63 -27.07 -3.32
C TRP A 65 5.79 -25.97 -3.95
N ARG A 66 4.56 -26.33 -4.32
CA ARG A 66 3.49 -25.38 -4.67
C ARG A 66 2.47 -25.39 -3.56
N THR A 67 2.09 -24.19 -3.11
CA THR A 67 1.05 -23.99 -2.11
C THR A 67 -0.11 -23.23 -2.75
N ASN A 68 -1.24 -23.91 -2.90
CA ASN A 68 -2.47 -23.32 -3.39
C ASN A 68 -3.25 -22.75 -2.20
N VAL A 69 -3.36 -21.43 -2.13
CA VAL A 69 -4.07 -20.69 -1.08
C VAL A 69 -5.46 -20.35 -1.57
N SER A 70 -6.48 -21.03 -1.05
CA SER A 70 -7.88 -20.67 -1.23
C SER A 70 -8.27 -19.62 -0.21
N TYR A 71 -8.68 -18.44 -0.67
CA TYR A 71 -8.98 -17.31 0.19
C TYR A 71 -10.39 -16.76 -0.01
N THR A 72 -10.79 -15.98 0.97
CA THR A 72 -12.04 -15.25 1.02
C THR A 72 -11.77 -13.87 1.60
N LEU A 73 -12.26 -12.84 0.92
CA LEU A 73 -12.21 -11.46 1.37
C LEU A 73 -13.63 -10.89 1.41
N ALA A 74 -14.03 -10.35 2.56
CA ALA A 74 -15.26 -9.59 2.69
C ALA A 74 -14.96 -8.09 2.78
N ASN A 75 -15.67 -7.31 1.96
CA ASN A 75 -15.60 -5.85 1.95
C ASN A 75 -16.58 -5.27 2.98
N ASN A 76 -16.11 -5.06 4.20
CA ASN A 76 -16.89 -4.44 5.28
C ASN A 76 -16.60 -2.93 5.41
N SER A 77 -15.94 -2.32 4.41
CA SER A 77 -15.57 -0.90 4.45
C SER A 77 -16.76 0.06 4.36
N GLY A 78 -17.96 -0.43 4.03
CA GLY A 78 -19.12 0.42 3.72
C GLY A 78 -19.04 1.13 2.36
N MET A 79 -17.99 0.89 1.56
CA MET A 79 -17.78 1.51 0.26
C MET A 79 -17.72 0.48 -0.87
N ASN A 80 -18.14 0.89 -2.06
CA ASN A 80 -17.89 0.14 -3.29
C ASN A 80 -16.46 0.40 -3.75
N LEU A 81 -15.66 -0.66 -3.90
CA LEU A 81 -14.23 -0.54 -4.15
C LEU A 81 -13.79 -1.44 -5.29
N TYR A 82 -12.84 -0.96 -6.09
CA TYR A 82 -12.04 -1.77 -6.97
C TYR A 82 -10.88 -2.34 -6.16
N MET A 83 -10.66 -3.65 -6.26
CA MET A 83 -9.71 -4.38 -5.42
C MET A 83 -8.82 -5.30 -6.25
N GLY A 84 -7.58 -5.48 -5.82
CA GLY A 84 -6.69 -6.51 -6.33
C GLY A 84 -5.60 -6.82 -5.31
N VAL A 85 -4.80 -7.85 -5.55
CA VAL A 85 -3.71 -8.24 -4.65
C VAL A 85 -2.39 -7.81 -5.26
N LEU A 86 -1.52 -7.15 -4.52
CA LEU A 86 -0.20 -6.79 -5.02
C LEU A 86 0.66 -8.05 -5.25
N LYS A 87 1.04 -8.34 -6.50
CA LYS A 87 1.72 -9.59 -6.91
C LYS A 87 2.92 -9.95 -6.01
N GLY A 88 3.79 -8.99 -5.71
CA GLY A 88 5.01 -9.20 -4.92
C GLY A 88 4.82 -9.19 -3.39
N SER A 89 3.58 -9.12 -2.89
CA SER A 89 3.31 -9.03 -1.45
C SER A 89 2.82 -10.33 -0.81
N VAL A 90 2.47 -11.33 -1.61
CA VAL A 90 1.86 -12.57 -1.13
C VAL A 90 2.93 -13.50 -0.60
N ALA A 91 2.83 -13.89 0.67
CA ALA A 91 3.71 -14.87 1.27
C ALA A 91 2.98 -15.76 2.28
N ILE A 92 3.29 -17.05 2.29
CA ILE A 92 2.79 -18.02 3.26
C ILE A 92 3.96 -18.80 3.88
N GLY A 93 4.24 -18.55 5.16
CA GLY A 93 5.43 -19.08 5.83
C GLY A 93 6.71 -18.69 5.11
N SER A 94 7.43 -19.66 4.55
CA SER A 94 8.65 -19.49 3.76
C SER A 94 8.41 -19.26 2.26
N CYS A 95 7.18 -19.39 1.78
CA CYS A 95 6.83 -19.21 0.37
C CYS A 95 6.45 -17.76 0.09
N SER A 96 7.01 -17.14 -0.94
CA SER A 96 6.78 -15.71 -1.25
C SER A 96 6.58 -15.40 -2.73
N HIS A 97 6.65 -16.41 -3.61
CA HIS A 97 6.49 -16.20 -5.05
C HIS A 97 5.06 -16.52 -5.50
N ALA A 98 4.20 -15.51 -5.60
CA ALA A 98 2.86 -15.69 -6.15
C ALA A 98 2.82 -15.34 -7.63
N ASP A 99 2.54 -16.35 -8.47
CA ASP A 99 2.55 -16.18 -9.92
C ASP A 99 1.17 -16.19 -10.55
N ASN A 100 0.25 -16.98 -9.99
CA ASN A 100 -1.06 -17.19 -10.57
C ASN A 100 -2.17 -16.96 -9.54
N ALA A 101 -3.19 -16.20 -9.95
CA ALA A 101 -4.46 -16.15 -9.25
C ALA A 101 -5.56 -16.71 -10.15
N HIS A 102 -6.40 -17.57 -9.56
CA HIS A 102 -7.54 -18.19 -10.23
C HIS A 102 -8.82 -17.82 -9.49
N GLY A 103 -9.72 -17.13 -10.20
CA GLY A 103 -10.95 -16.62 -9.59
C GLY A 103 -10.68 -15.54 -8.53
N GLY A 104 -11.69 -14.72 -8.28
CA GLY A 104 -11.60 -13.65 -7.30
C GLY A 104 -10.71 -12.49 -7.75
N LEU A 105 -9.87 -11.99 -6.84
CA LEU A 105 -8.98 -10.84 -7.04
C LEU A 105 -7.79 -11.19 -7.93
N GLN A 106 -7.47 -10.27 -8.83
CA GLN A 106 -6.33 -10.37 -9.73
C GLN A 106 -5.03 -9.95 -9.03
N LEU A 107 -3.90 -10.56 -9.41
CA LEU A 107 -2.56 -10.11 -8.99
C LEU A 107 -2.18 -8.86 -9.80
N LEU A 108 -2.09 -7.73 -9.13
CA LEU A 108 -1.76 -6.43 -9.71
C LEU A 108 -0.29 -6.11 -9.47
N THR A 109 0.32 -5.48 -10.47
CA THR A 109 1.63 -4.83 -10.38
C THR A 109 1.46 -3.35 -10.10
N ILE A 110 2.40 -2.77 -9.35
CA ILE A 110 2.50 -1.32 -9.22
C ILE A 110 2.96 -0.78 -10.57
N PRO A 111 2.18 0.11 -11.22
CA PRO A 111 2.61 0.73 -12.46
C PRO A 111 3.93 1.46 -12.22
N PRO A 112 4.93 1.29 -13.08
CA PRO A 112 6.23 1.88 -12.82
C PRO A 112 6.12 3.41 -12.92
N SER A 113 6.81 4.11 -12.01
CA SER A 113 6.75 5.57 -11.90
C SER A 113 7.90 6.20 -12.70
N GLY A 114 7.58 6.86 -13.81
CA GLY A 114 8.55 7.62 -14.59
C GLY A 114 8.11 7.86 -16.04
N PRO A 115 8.68 8.88 -16.72
CA PRO A 115 8.31 9.24 -18.09
C PRO A 115 8.68 8.18 -19.14
N TYR A 116 9.60 7.25 -18.82
CA TYR A 116 10.09 6.19 -19.70
C TYR A 116 9.77 4.79 -19.20
N ALA A 117 8.87 4.67 -18.22
CA ALA A 117 8.61 3.42 -17.58
C ALA A 117 7.56 2.62 -18.37
N VAL A 118 8.01 1.54 -19.02
CA VAL A 118 7.15 0.65 -19.83
C VAL A 118 6.94 -0.65 -19.07
N GLU A 119 5.68 -0.98 -18.80
CA GLU A 119 5.31 -2.29 -18.26
C GLU A 119 5.35 -3.31 -19.42
N LEU A 120 6.41 -4.12 -19.49
CA LEU A 120 6.57 -5.17 -20.50
C LEU A 120 5.78 -6.42 -20.06
N SER A 121 4.46 -6.35 -20.19
CA SER A 121 3.57 -7.49 -19.90
C SER A 121 3.14 -8.16 -21.20
N VAL A 122 3.25 -9.50 -21.27
CA VAL A 122 2.66 -10.28 -22.37
C VAL A 122 1.16 -10.45 -22.07
N GLY A 123 0.32 -9.66 -22.74
CA GLY A 123 -1.14 -9.70 -22.60
C GLY A 123 -1.75 -8.45 -21.96
N PRO A 124 -3.10 -8.35 -21.93
CA PRO A 124 -3.76 -7.23 -21.27
C PRO A 124 -3.38 -7.22 -19.79
N PRO A 125 -3.05 -6.04 -19.21
CA PRO A 125 -2.67 -5.96 -17.82
C PRO A 125 -3.82 -6.43 -16.91
N PRO A 126 -3.50 -7.11 -15.80
CA PRO A 126 -4.50 -7.54 -14.84
C PRO A 126 -5.25 -6.32 -14.32
N ARG A 127 -6.59 -6.44 -14.24
CA ARG A 127 -7.47 -5.35 -13.81
C ARG A 127 -8.00 -5.61 -12.41
N PRO A 128 -8.17 -4.56 -11.58
CA PRO A 128 -8.84 -4.72 -10.31
C PRO A 128 -10.30 -5.13 -10.51
N VAL A 129 -10.83 -5.85 -9.53
CA VAL A 129 -12.20 -6.37 -9.52
C VAL A 129 -13.07 -5.45 -8.69
N PHE A 130 -14.26 -5.12 -9.19
CA PHE A 130 -15.24 -4.36 -8.42
C PHE A 130 -15.87 -5.24 -7.34
N VAL A 131 -15.76 -4.80 -6.09
CA VAL A 131 -16.31 -5.46 -4.91
C VAL A 131 -17.23 -4.46 -4.19
N PRO A 132 -18.56 -4.69 -4.18
CA PRO A 132 -19.49 -3.78 -3.53
C PRO A 132 -19.33 -3.80 -2.00
N ALA A 133 -19.86 -2.78 -1.33
CA ALA A 133 -19.96 -2.77 0.14
C ALA A 133 -20.77 -3.98 0.64
N GLY A 134 -20.26 -4.68 1.65
CA GLY A 134 -20.81 -5.94 2.15
C GLY A 134 -20.56 -7.15 1.22
N GLY A 135 -19.92 -6.93 0.06
CA GLY A 135 -19.61 -7.96 -0.90
C GLY A 135 -18.54 -8.92 -0.41
N LYS A 136 -18.61 -10.16 -0.90
CA LYS A 136 -17.63 -11.21 -0.61
C LYS A 136 -17.02 -11.70 -1.91
N ILE A 137 -15.71 -11.85 -1.93
CA ILE A 137 -14.98 -12.41 -3.06
C ILE A 137 -14.13 -13.58 -2.58
N SER A 138 -14.11 -14.65 -3.36
CA SER A 138 -13.31 -15.85 -3.09
C SER A 138 -12.49 -16.19 -4.31
N GLY A 139 -11.29 -16.68 -4.09
CA GLY A 139 -10.34 -17.01 -5.15
C GLY A 139 -9.24 -17.93 -4.65
N MET A 140 -8.31 -18.22 -5.54
CA MET A 140 -7.14 -19.04 -5.24
C MET A 140 -5.88 -18.34 -5.72
N ILE A 141 -4.81 -18.40 -4.94
CA ILE A 141 -3.48 -17.92 -5.34
C ILE A 141 -2.50 -19.09 -5.21
N ALA A 142 -1.77 -19.38 -6.27
CA ALA A 142 -0.67 -20.33 -6.24
C ALA A 142 0.61 -19.60 -5.82
N VAL A 143 1.24 -20.08 -4.75
CA VAL A 143 2.53 -19.60 -4.25
C VAL A 143 3.56 -20.72 -4.44
N GLU A 144 4.65 -20.40 -5.11
CA GLU A 144 5.72 -21.31 -5.53
C GLU A 144 7.06 -20.93 -4.89
N ASP A 145 8.13 -21.62 -5.31
CA ASP A 145 9.52 -21.39 -4.93
C ASP A 145 9.80 -21.39 -3.43
N CYS A 146 9.38 -22.47 -2.76
CA CYS A 146 9.73 -22.68 -1.36
C CYS A 146 10.13 -24.11 -1.01
N SER A 147 11.08 -24.19 -0.08
CA SER A 147 11.27 -25.36 0.78
C SER A 147 9.97 -25.65 1.52
N ALA A 148 9.64 -26.94 1.69
CA ALA A 148 8.37 -27.46 2.23
C ALA A 148 7.59 -26.47 3.11
N PRO A 149 6.29 -26.21 2.84
CA PRO A 149 5.53 -25.24 3.59
C PRO A 149 5.43 -25.70 5.05
N ASN A 150 6.12 -24.94 5.90
CA ASN A 150 6.21 -25.07 7.34
C ASN A 150 6.34 -26.53 7.84
N PRO A 151 7.56 -27.13 7.84
CA PRO A 151 7.76 -28.50 8.28
C PRO A 151 7.42 -28.64 9.77
N GLY A 152 6.26 -29.21 10.08
CA GLY A 152 5.85 -29.54 11.45
C GLY A 152 4.71 -28.71 12.05
N SER A 153 4.09 -27.78 11.32
CA SER A 153 2.93 -27.01 11.81
C SER A 153 1.70 -27.15 10.91
N PRO A 154 0.49 -27.36 11.47
CA PRO A 154 -0.75 -27.41 10.70
C PRO A 154 -1.22 -26.02 10.21
N THR A 155 -0.56 -24.94 10.65
CA THR A 155 -0.88 -23.57 10.27
C THR A 155 0.39 -22.78 9.91
N ALA A 156 0.29 -21.83 8.98
CA ALA A 156 1.35 -20.87 8.70
C ALA A 156 0.79 -19.44 8.56
N PRO A 157 1.59 -18.41 8.87
CA PRO A 157 1.19 -17.03 8.63
C PRO A 157 1.13 -16.76 7.12
N LEU A 158 0.01 -16.23 6.66
CA LEU A 158 -0.18 -15.69 5.32
C LEU A 158 -0.20 -14.17 5.42
N SER A 159 0.58 -13.50 4.57
CA SER A 159 0.58 -12.06 4.39
C SER A 159 0.33 -11.73 2.93
N LEU A 160 -0.47 -10.70 2.67
CA LEU A 160 -0.63 -10.10 1.34
C LEU A 160 -1.00 -8.64 1.47
N THR A 161 -0.81 -7.86 0.41
CA THR A 161 -1.22 -6.46 0.36
C THR A 161 -2.37 -6.31 -0.63
N LEU A 162 -3.50 -5.81 -0.14
CA LEU A 162 -4.65 -5.45 -0.95
C LEU A 162 -4.40 -4.07 -1.57
N MET A 163 -4.55 -3.97 -2.88
CA MET A 163 -4.66 -2.68 -3.58
C MET A 163 -6.14 -2.33 -3.68
N ILE A 164 -6.54 -1.16 -3.20
CA ILE A 164 -7.94 -0.70 -3.21
C ILE A 164 -8.08 0.70 -3.82
N GLY A 165 -9.14 0.91 -4.60
CA GLY A 165 -9.42 2.18 -5.26
C GLY A 165 -10.92 2.44 -5.42
N LYS A 166 -11.31 3.72 -5.54
CA LYS A 166 -12.68 4.09 -5.96
C LYS A 166 -12.88 3.91 -7.47
N THR A 167 -11.79 3.84 -8.22
CA THR A 167 -11.74 3.60 -9.66
C THR A 167 -10.84 2.40 -9.96
N ASP A 168 -10.86 1.91 -11.19
CA ASP A 168 -9.99 0.83 -11.65
C ASP A 168 -8.53 1.28 -11.94
N ALA A 169 -8.21 2.55 -11.68
CA ALA A 169 -6.91 3.13 -11.95
C ALA A 169 -5.86 2.72 -10.90
N ARG A 170 -5.05 1.69 -11.24
CA ARG A 170 -3.96 1.13 -10.41
C ARG A 170 -3.02 2.16 -9.75
N LYS A 171 -2.73 3.27 -10.44
CA LYS A 171 -1.84 4.34 -9.95
C LYS A 171 -2.37 5.07 -8.71
N THR A 172 -3.68 5.04 -8.51
CA THR A 172 -4.38 5.75 -7.43
C THR A 172 -4.88 4.80 -6.33
N MET A 173 -4.54 3.52 -6.43
CA MET A 173 -4.99 2.52 -5.46
C MET A 173 -4.11 2.60 -4.20
N ALA A 174 -4.77 2.64 -3.05
CA ALA A 174 -4.12 2.54 -1.76
C ALA A 174 -3.71 1.09 -1.46
N GLN A 175 -2.66 0.92 -0.69
CA GLN A 175 -2.15 -0.40 -0.29
C GLN A 175 -2.52 -0.68 1.17
N VAL A 176 -3.19 -1.79 1.41
CA VAL A 176 -3.62 -2.23 2.75
C VAL A 176 -3.04 -3.62 3.02
N PRO A 177 -2.06 -3.74 3.94
CA PRO A 177 -1.53 -5.05 4.30
C PRO A 177 -2.60 -5.85 5.06
N LEU A 178 -2.72 -7.13 4.71
CA LEU A 178 -3.58 -8.12 5.36
C LEU A 178 -2.72 -9.30 5.80
N SER A 179 -3.07 -9.86 6.96
CA SER A 179 -2.44 -11.07 7.46
C SER A 179 -3.48 -11.99 8.09
N ALA A 180 -3.26 -13.30 7.96
CA ALA A 180 -4.10 -14.32 8.58
C ALA A 180 -3.28 -15.57 8.88
N ASN A 181 -3.61 -16.25 9.98
CA ASN A 181 -3.09 -17.59 10.24
C ASN A 181 -3.88 -18.59 9.39
N THR A 182 -3.17 -19.23 8.45
CA THR A 182 -3.78 -20.07 7.42
C THR A 182 -3.51 -21.54 7.72
N PRO A 183 -4.54 -22.40 7.85
CA PRO A 183 -4.35 -23.83 7.96
C PRO A 183 -3.78 -24.40 6.65
N ILE A 184 -2.79 -25.28 6.78
CA ILE A 184 -2.10 -25.94 5.66
C ILE A 184 -2.36 -27.43 5.70
N ARG A 185 -2.81 -28.00 4.59
CA ARG A 185 -2.86 -29.44 4.37
C ARG A 185 -1.78 -29.85 3.37
N GLN A 186 -0.92 -30.78 3.76
CA GLN A 186 0.09 -31.35 2.87
C GLN A 186 -0.49 -32.58 2.17
N ILE A 187 -0.48 -32.58 0.84
CA ILE A 187 -0.74 -33.76 0.03
C ILE A 187 0.63 -34.42 -0.19
N ARG A 188 0.89 -35.54 0.50
CA ARG A 188 1.98 -36.43 0.12
C ARG A 188 1.51 -37.21 -1.10
N GLU A 189 2.17 -37.02 -2.24
CA GLU A 189 2.04 -37.97 -3.35
C GLU A 189 2.46 -39.36 -2.83
N GLN A 190 1.61 -40.35 -3.08
CA GLN A 190 1.84 -41.76 -2.75
C GLN A 190 2.77 -42.40 -3.78
#